data_AF-A0A7W9W1U6-F1
#
_entry.id   AF-A0A7W9W1U6-F1
#
_cell.length_a   1.000
_cell.length_b   1.000
_cell.length_c   1.000
_cell.angle_alpha   90.00
_cell.angle_beta   90.00
_cell.angle_gamma   90.00
#
_symmetry.space_group_name_H-M   'P 1'
#
loop_
_entity.id
_entity.type
_entity.pdbx_description
1 polymer ?
#
loop_
_entity_poly.entity_id
_entity_poly.type
_entity_poly.pdbx_seq_one_letter_code
_entity_poly.pdbx_strand_id
1 'polypeptide(L)'
;MERLLERVSLSKYRDNFVLKGGLLVSSLVGVDMRSTMDVDTTVKSLPMNKKSVQKILEEIMEIELEDGVSFRISKVQDIMEGHEYEGLRFMIECSMERLKQTIKIDISTGDEITPGAIAYKLPLIIEDRSIDLWAYNLETILAEKLETIMVRAEANTRMRDFYDIHVLLKQDVETIDRDTMKAAFYATC
;
A
#
# COMPACT_ATOMS: atom_id res chain seq x y z
N MET A 1 8.89 4.36 -7.59
CA MET A 1 8.07 3.85 -6.47
C MET A 1 8.93 3.62 -5.24
N GLU A 2 9.95 2.77 -5.31
CA GLU A 2 10.85 2.45 -4.18
C GLU A 2 11.42 3.69 -3.49
N ARG A 3 11.92 4.66 -4.26
CA ARG A 3 12.42 5.94 -3.74
C ARG A 3 11.40 6.81 -3.02
N LEU A 4 10.12 6.68 -3.37
CA LEU A 4 9.05 7.37 -2.66
C LEU A 4 8.78 6.67 -1.32
N LEU A 5 8.71 5.34 -1.32
CA LEU A 5 8.51 4.54 -0.10
C LEU A 5 9.70 4.63 0.86
N GLU A 6 10.91 4.73 0.34
CA GLU A 6 12.10 4.99 1.16
C GLU A 6 12.01 6.34 1.87
N ARG A 7 11.58 7.40 1.17
CA ARG A 7 11.30 8.69 1.80
C ARG A 7 10.19 8.60 2.85
N VAL A 8 9.13 7.81 2.61
CA VAL A 8 8.12 7.53 3.64
C VAL A 8 8.76 6.90 4.87
N SER A 9 9.62 5.90 4.69
CA SER A 9 10.31 5.19 5.79
C SER A 9 11.26 6.09 6.61
N LEU A 10 11.80 7.15 5.99
CA LEU A 10 12.71 8.10 6.63
C LEU A 10 11.98 9.36 7.15
N SER A 11 10.71 9.53 6.82
CA SER A 11 9.93 10.69 7.22
C SER A 11 9.46 10.61 8.66
N LYS A 12 9.15 11.77 9.25
CA LYS A 12 8.42 11.86 10.53
C LYS A 12 7.02 11.24 10.49
N TYR A 13 6.52 10.89 9.30
CA TYR A 13 5.22 10.27 9.08
C TYR A 13 5.28 8.76 8.96
N ARG A 14 6.47 8.14 9.06
CA ARG A 14 6.67 6.69 8.92
C ARG A 14 5.62 5.89 9.68
N ASP A 15 5.37 6.23 10.94
CA ASP A 15 4.45 5.47 11.82
C ASP A 15 2.96 5.74 11.52
N ASN A 16 2.67 6.70 10.64
CA ASN A 16 1.32 6.97 10.18
C ASN A 16 0.94 6.15 8.95
N PHE A 17 1.89 5.81 8.08
CA PHE A 17 1.63 5.12 6.82
C PHE A 17 1.71 3.60 6.99
N VAL A 18 0.66 2.90 6.57
CA VAL A 18 0.62 1.43 6.54
C VAL A 18 0.41 0.96 5.10
N LEU A 19 1.37 0.23 4.57
CA LEU A 19 1.34 -0.36 3.24
C LEU A 19 0.32 -1.51 3.17
N LYS A 20 -0.43 -1.57 2.08
CA LYS A 20 -1.40 -2.63 1.79
C LYS A 20 -1.43 -2.96 0.29
N GLY A 21 -2.41 -3.78 -0.11
CA GLY A 21 -2.73 -3.99 -1.52
C GLY A 21 -1.68 -4.79 -2.30
N GLY A 22 -1.70 -4.61 -3.62
CA GLY A 22 -0.98 -5.51 -4.56
C GLY A 22 0.53 -5.44 -4.46
N LEU A 23 1.09 -4.27 -4.10
CA LEU A 23 2.53 -4.12 -3.93
C LEU A 23 3.06 -5.02 -2.80
N LEU A 24 2.39 -4.98 -1.64
CA LEU A 24 2.72 -5.81 -0.49
C LEU A 24 2.62 -7.30 -0.84
N VAL A 25 1.53 -7.71 -1.51
CA VAL A 25 1.35 -9.10 -1.99
C VAL A 25 2.50 -9.52 -2.91
N SER A 26 2.86 -8.67 -3.88
CA SER A 26 3.90 -8.99 -4.85
C SER A 26 5.25 -9.21 -4.17
N SER A 27 5.55 -8.38 -3.17
CA SER A 27 6.75 -8.47 -2.35
C SER A 27 6.77 -9.73 -1.47
N LEU A 28 5.65 -10.08 -0.81
CA LEU A 28 5.53 -11.30 -0.01
C LEU A 28 5.75 -12.57 -0.83
N VAL A 29 5.25 -12.59 -2.07
CA VAL A 29 5.36 -13.77 -2.94
C VAL A 29 6.72 -13.85 -3.65
N GLY A 30 7.48 -12.75 -3.69
CA GLY A 30 8.73 -12.67 -4.47
C GLY A 30 8.49 -12.70 -5.99
N VAL A 31 7.31 -12.26 -6.43
CA VAL A 31 7.03 -12.05 -7.87
C VAL A 31 7.52 -10.67 -8.26
N ASP A 32 7.82 -10.50 -9.55
CA ASP A 32 8.32 -9.26 -10.12
C ASP A 32 7.44 -8.04 -9.74
N MET A 33 7.94 -7.24 -8.78
CA MET A 33 7.31 -6.00 -8.31
C MET A 33 7.16 -4.95 -9.43
N ARG A 34 7.81 -5.15 -10.59
CA ARG A 34 7.67 -4.28 -11.77
C ARG A 34 6.27 -4.26 -12.37
N SER A 35 5.37 -5.14 -11.95
CA SER A 35 4.02 -5.26 -12.50
C SER A 35 3.00 -4.26 -11.91
N THR A 36 3.30 -3.60 -10.79
CA THR A 36 2.42 -2.58 -10.19
C THR A 36 3.17 -1.29 -9.86
N MET A 37 2.72 -0.17 -10.44
CA MET A 37 3.18 1.18 -10.13
C MET A 37 2.23 1.90 -9.16
N ASP A 38 1.32 1.12 -8.58
CA ASP A 38 0.29 1.55 -7.65
C ASP A 38 0.76 1.22 -6.23
N VAL A 39 0.82 2.25 -5.39
CA VAL A 39 1.09 2.15 -3.96
C VAL A 39 -0.25 2.31 -3.24
N ASP A 40 -0.73 1.26 -2.60
CA ASP A 40 -1.92 1.33 -1.75
C ASP A 40 -1.48 1.45 -0.29
N THR A 41 -1.97 2.48 0.38
CA THR A 41 -1.68 2.72 1.81
C THR A 41 -2.95 3.12 2.55
N THR A 42 -2.98 2.82 3.84
CA THR A 42 -3.90 3.48 4.78
C THR A 42 -3.08 4.33 5.75
N VAL A 43 -3.63 5.45 6.19
CA VAL A 43 -2.99 6.32 7.17
C VAL A 43 -3.71 6.30 8.51
N LYS A 44 -2.93 6.30 9.60
CA LYS A 44 -3.43 6.40 10.97
C LYS A 44 -3.12 7.77 11.56
N SER A 45 -4.10 8.32 12.28
CA SER A 45 -3.94 9.57 13.05
C SER A 45 -3.48 10.76 12.21
N LEU A 46 -3.83 10.80 10.92
CA LEU A 46 -3.59 11.92 10.03
C LEU A 46 -4.90 12.52 9.51
N PRO A 47 -4.96 13.85 9.30
CA PRO A 47 -6.12 14.50 8.71
C PRO A 47 -6.30 14.10 7.24
N MET A 48 -7.42 13.44 6.95
CA MET A 48 -7.79 12.97 5.61
C MET A 48 -8.53 14.04 4.81
N ASN A 49 -7.83 15.09 4.44
CA ASN A 49 -8.30 16.03 3.43
C ASN A 49 -7.18 16.30 2.42
N LYS A 50 -7.56 16.63 1.18
CA LYS A 50 -6.63 16.83 0.06
C LYS A 50 -5.45 17.72 0.39
N LYS A 51 -5.70 18.88 1.01
CA LYS A 51 -4.65 19.87 1.31
C LYS A 51 -3.64 19.33 2.31
N SER A 52 -4.12 18.70 3.38
CA SER A 52 -3.25 18.14 4.40
C SER A 52 -2.42 16.98 3.88
N VAL A 53 -3.04 16.01 3.19
CA VAL A 53 -2.33 14.84 2.66
C VAL A 53 -1.36 15.25 1.55
N GLN A 54 -1.74 16.20 0.69
CA GLN A 54 -0.83 16.77 -0.31
C GLN A 54 0.41 17.37 0.34
N LYS A 55 0.25 18.20 1.37
CA LYS A 55 1.38 18.80 2.09
C LYS A 55 2.28 17.74 2.71
N ILE A 56 1.71 16.70 3.32
CA ILE A 56 2.47 15.57 3.88
C ILE A 56 3.30 14.88 2.80
N LEU A 57 2.70 14.58 1.65
CA LEU A 57 3.41 13.98 0.52
C LEU A 57 4.50 14.89 -0.02
N GLU A 58 4.27 16.21 -0.11
CA GLU A 58 5.28 17.20 -0.50
C GLU A 58 6.47 17.19 0.48
N GLU A 59 6.22 17.23 1.78
CA GLU A 59 7.27 17.13 2.81
C GLU A 59 8.06 15.81 2.73
N ILE A 60 7.40 14.69 2.41
CA ILE A 60 8.06 13.40 2.20
C ILE A 60 8.92 13.44 0.93
N MET A 61 8.39 13.96 -0.17
CA MET A 61 9.08 14.04 -1.46
C MET A 61 10.34 14.92 -1.42
N GLU A 62 10.38 15.91 -0.52
CA GLU A 62 11.52 16.81 -0.30
C GLU A 62 12.69 16.18 0.47
N ILE A 63 12.52 14.98 1.05
CA ILE A 63 13.61 14.28 1.74
C ILE A 63 14.72 13.95 0.73
N GLU A 64 15.93 14.45 0.98
CA GLU A 64 17.08 14.22 0.11
C GLU A 64 17.74 12.87 0.38
N LEU A 65 17.85 12.03 -0.65
CA LEU A 65 18.51 10.71 -0.61
C LEU A 65 19.73 10.61 -1.55
N GLU A 66 20.17 11.74 -2.11
CA GLU A 66 21.24 11.80 -3.13
C GLU A 66 21.03 10.83 -4.32
N ASP A 67 19.77 10.47 -4.61
CA ASP A 67 19.39 9.46 -5.61
C ASP A 67 19.11 10.05 -7.01
N GLY A 68 19.22 11.36 -7.16
CA GLY A 68 18.94 12.08 -8.42
C GLY A 68 17.46 12.08 -8.82
N VAL A 69 16.55 11.68 -7.92
CA VAL A 69 15.12 11.59 -8.18
C VAL A 69 14.40 12.84 -7.68
N SER A 70 13.58 13.43 -8.54
CA SER A 70 12.64 14.49 -8.16
C SER A 70 11.20 14.07 -8.36
N PHE A 71 10.31 14.61 -7.52
CA PHE A 71 8.90 14.29 -7.55
C PHE A 71 8.05 15.54 -7.71
N ARG A 72 6.88 15.37 -8.32
CA ARG A 72 5.84 16.40 -8.43
C ARG A 72 4.46 15.74 -8.44
N ILE A 73 3.55 16.21 -7.60
CA ILE A 73 2.14 15.80 -7.70
C ILE A 73 1.54 16.45 -8.95
N SER A 74 1.07 15.63 -9.88
CA SER A 74 0.44 16.09 -11.12
C SER A 74 -1.08 16.09 -11.05
N LYS A 75 -1.67 15.22 -10.21
CA LYS A 75 -3.13 15.12 -10.05
C LYS A 75 -3.50 14.60 -8.66
N VAL A 76 -4.61 15.10 -8.14
CA VAL A 76 -5.26 14.59 -6.91
C VAL A 76 -6.73 14.30 -7.24
N GLN A 77 -7.23 13.15 -6.81
CA GLN A 77 -8.61 12.73 -7.01
C GLN A 77 -9.18 12.14 -5.72
N ASP A 78 -10.45 12.37 -5.46
CA ASP A 78 -11.17 11.57 -4.46
C ASP A 78 -11.37 10.17 -5.03
N ILE A 79 -11.24 9.18 -4.16
CA ILE A 79 -11.60 7.79 -4.43
C ILE A 79 -12.49 7.32 -3.29
N MET A 80 -13.30 6.29 -3.55
CA MET A 80 -14.24 5.75 -2.56
C MET A 80 -15.30 6.79 -2.12
N GLU A 81 -15.63 7.76 -3.00
CA GLU A 81 -16.73 8.71 -2.77
C GLU A 81 -18.03 7.97 -2.46
N GLY A 82 -18.63 8.25 -1.30
CA GLY A 82 -19.87 7.63 -0.83
C GLY A 82 -19.70 6.35 -0.01
N HIS A 83 -18.47 5.90 0.25
CA HIS A 83 -18.18 4.88 1.26
C HIS A 83 -17.99 5.52 2.64
N GLU A 84 -18.08 4.72 3.71
CA GLU A 84 -17.87 5.16 5.10
C GLU A 84 -16.47 5.77 5.33
N TYR A 85 -15.51 5.43 4.47
CA TYR A 85 -14.12 5.92 4.51
C TYR A 85 -13.72 6.55 3.17
N GLU A 86 -13.48 7.86 3.18
CA GLU A 86 -12.98 8.61 2.03
C GLU A 86 -11.49 8.32 1.79
N GLY A 87 -11.11 8.12 0.53
CA GLY A 87 -9.73 7.95 0.13
C GLY A 87 -9.29 9.02 -0.87
N LEU A 88 -7.98 9.19 -1.00
CA LEU A 88 -7.36 10.11 -1.94
C LEU A 88 -6.37 9.37 -2.83
N ARG A 89 -6.47 9.64 -4.13
CA ARG A 89 -5.52 9.17 -5.13
C ARG A 89 -4.65 10.32 -5.61
N PHE A 90 -3.34 10.14 -5.53
CA PHE A 90 -2.35 11.06 -6.06
C PHE A 90 -1.62 10.43 -7.24
N MET A 91 -1.52 11.18 -8.33
CA MET A 91 -0.61 10.88 -9.42
C MET A 91 0.66 11.70 -9.18
N ILE A 92 1.79 11.02 -9.00
CA ILE A 92 3.09 11.62 -8.69
C ILE A 92 4.02 11.36 -9.88
N GLU A 93 4.39 12.43 -10.57
CA GLU A 93 5.44 12.40 -11.57
C GLU A 93 6.80 12.31 -10.88
N CYS A 94 7.58 11.32 -11.27
CA CYS A 94 8.92 11.03 -10.81
C CYS A 94 9.87 11.23 -12.00
N SER A 95 10.92 12.03 -11.81
CA SER A 95 11.93 12.29 -12.83
C SER A 95 13.32 11.93 -12.33
N MET A 96 14.11 11.25 -13.17
CA MET A 96 15.51 10.93 -12.92
C MET A 96 16.26 11.06 -14.25
N GLU A 97 17.14 12.06 -14.35
CA GLU A 97 17.77 12.46 -15.62
C GLU A 97 16.75 12.66 -16.76
N ARG A 98 16.75 11.80 -17.79
CA ARG A 98 15.81 11.81 -18.93
C ARG A 98 14.59 10.89 -18.71
N LEU A 99 14.61 10.07 -17.67
CA LEU A 99 13.53 9.15 -17.35
C LEU A 99 12.42 9.90 -16.61
N LYS A 100 11.19 9.74 -17.10
CA LYS A 100 9.97 10.23 -16.44
C LYS A 100 9.01 9.08 -16.27
N GLN A 101 8.46 8.94 -15.07
CA GLN A 101 7.49 7.91 -14.75
C GLN A 101 6.43 8.50 -13.83
N THR A 102 5.20 8.00 -13.93
CA THR A 102 4.13 8.39 -13.01
C THR A 102 3.84 7.24 -12.06
N ILE A 103 3.89 7.55 -10.76
CA ILE A 103 3.52 6.65 -9.67
C ILE A 103 2.10 7.03 -9.25
N LYS A 104 1.27 6.03 -9.00
CA LYS A 104 -0.04 6.25 -8.38
C LYS A 104 0.05 5.86 -6.91
N ILE A 105 -0.39 6.73 -6.02
CA ILE A 105 -0.53 6.40 -4.60
C ILE A 105 -1.97 6.64 -4.16
N ASP A 106 -2.56 5.59 -3.62
CA ASP A 106 -3.89 5.60 -3.03
C ASP A 106 -3.72 5.60 -1.51
N ILE A 107 -4.37 6.56 -0.85
CA ILE A 107 -4.31 6.77 0.58
C ILE A 107 -5.73 6.69 1.11
N SER A 108 -6.02 5.68 1.93
CA SER A 108 -7.28 5.55 2.69
C SER A 108 -7.06 5.81 4.19
N THR A 109 -8.12 5.73 4.97
CA THR A 109 -8.09 5.80 6.44
C THR A 109 -9.20 4.91 7.00
N GLY A 110 -9.11 4.61 8.30
CA GLY A 110 -10.16 3.90 9.02
C GLY A 110 -10.23 2.40 8.75
N ASP A 111 -9.25 1.87 8.00
CA ASP A 111 -9.13 0.45 7.78
C ASP A 111 -8.88 -0.31 9.09
N GLU A 112 -9.66 -1.36 9.31
CA GLU A 112 -9.49 -2.29 10.43
C GLU A 112 -8.34 -3.26 10.15
N ILE A 113 -7.29 -3.21 10.97
CA ILE A 113 -6.10 -4.06 10.83
C ILE A 113 -6.01 -4.95 12.06
N THR A 114 -6.17 -6.27 11.86
CA THR A 114 -6.28 -7.23 12.97
C THR A 114 -5.12 -8.21 12.96
N PRO A 115 -4.33 -8.34 14.06
CA PRO A 115 -4.44 -7.62 15.33
C PRO A 115 -3.86 -6.20 15.27
N GLY A 116 -3.16 -5.86 14.20
CA GLY A 116 -2.51 -4.58 13.99
C GLY A 116 -1.58 -4.61 12.79
N ALA A 117 -1.07 -3.43 12.44
CA ALA A 117 -0.02 -3.31 11.43
C ALA A 117 1.28 -3.93 11.97
N ILE A 118 2.04 -4.57 11.07
CA ILE A 118 3.30 -5.22 11.39
C ILE A 118 4.46 -4.46 10.78
N ALA A 119 5.63 -4.52 11.42
CA ALA A 119 6.86 -4.01 10.84
C ALA A 119 7.25 -4.92 9.66
N TYR A 120 7.42 -4.31 8.50
CA TYR A 120 7.68 -5.00 7.24
C TYR A 120 8.96 -4.49 6.60
N LYS A 121 9.83 -5.43 6.22
CA LYS A 121 11.06 -5.14 5.48
C LYS A 121 10.78 -5.30 4.00
N LEU A 122 10.53 -4.19 3.31
CA LEU A 122 10.34 -4.19 1.87
C LEU A 122 11.71 -4.31 1.18
N PRO A 123 12.02 -5.44 0.51
CA PRO A 123 13.25 -5.56 -0.27
C PRO A 123 13.23 -4.61 -1.46
N LEU A 124 14.35 -3.96 -1.71
CA LEU A 124 14.54 -3.15 -2.91
C LEU A 124 14.92 -4.06 -4.09
N ILE A 125 14.46 -3.71 -5.28
CA ILE A 125 14.69 -4.42 -6.54
C ILE A 125 16.09 -4.14 -7.07
N ILE A 126 16.53 -2.88 -6.95
CA ILE A 126 17.80 -2.41 -7.53
C ILE A 126 18.96 -2.62 -6.56
N GLU A 127 18.73 -2.43 -5.27
CA GLU A 127 19.75 -2.49 -4.23
C GLU A 127 19.58 -3.74 -3.39
N ASP A 128 20.70 -4.35 -2.97
CA ASP A 128 20.72 -5.50 -2.07
C ASP A 128 20.51 -5.06 -0.61
N ARG A 129 19.35 -4.45 -0.34
CA ARG A 129 18.88 -4.04 0.99
C ARG A 129 17.36 -3.93 1.04
N SER A 130 16.84 -3.70 2.25
CA SER A 130 15.42 -3.46 2.50
C SER A 130 15.19 -2.12 3.19
N ILE A 131 13.97 -1.58 3.07
CA ILE A 131 13.48 -0.45 3.86
C ILE A 131 12.42 -0.91 4.86
N ASP A 132 12.34 -0.26 6.01
CA ASP A 132 11.37 -0.60 7.05
C ASP A 132 10.09 0.24 6.90
N LEU A 133 8.94 -0.43 6.77
CA LEU A 133 7.62 0.17 6.68
C LEU A 133 6.66 -0.51 7.65
N TRP A 134 5.52 0.12 7.92
CA TRP A 134 4.38 -0.61 8.45
C TRP A 134 3.59 -1.20 7.30
N ALA A 135 3.06 -2.40 7.49
CA ALA A 135 2.23 -3.07 6.50
C ALA A 135 1.09 -3.85 7.16
N TYR A 136 0.13 -4.30 6.34
CA TYR A 136 -0.85 -5.27 6.78
C TYR A 136 -0.17 -6.60 7.06
N ASN A 137 -0.67 -7.31 8.08
CA ASN A 137 -0.39 -8.74 8.19
C ASN A 137 -1.14 -9.53 7.12
N LEU A 138 -0.71 -10.77 6.91
CA LEU A 138 -1.26 -11.67 5.91
C LEU A 138 -2.77 -11.89 6.08
N GLU A 139 -3.23 -12.08 7.31
CA GLU A 139 -4.63 -12.32 7.63
C GLU A 139 -5.54 -11.16 7.20
N THR A 140 -5.11 -9.92 7.45
CA THR A 140 -5.85 -8.71 7.06
C THR A 140 -5.89 -8.57 5.53
N ILE A 141 -4.78 -8.86 4.84
CA ILE A 141 -4.73 -8.86 3.36
C ILE A 141 -5.72 -9.88 2.79
N LEU A 142 -5.75 -11.08 3.35
CA LEU A 142 -6.64 -12.15 2.91
C LEU A 142 -8.11 -11.80 3.20
N ALA A 143 -8.38 -11.23 4.38
CA ALA A 143 -9.72 -10.79 4.76
C ALA A 143 -10.28 -9.74 3.78
N GLU A 144 -9.54 -8.67 3.48
CA GLU A 144 -9.97 -7.64 2.50
C GLU A 144 -10.23 -8.23 1.11
N LYS A 145 -9.37 -9.15 0.64
CA LYS A 145 -9.56 -9.77 -0.68
C LYS A 145 -10.80 -10.65 -0.72
N LEU A 146 -11.07 -11.41 0.34
CA LEU A 146 -12.27 -12.22 0.45
C LEU A 146 -13.52 -11.35 0.50
N GLU A 147 -13.51 -10.29 1.31
CA GLU A 147 -14.59 -9.30 1.42
C GLU A 147 -14.91 -8.69 0.05
N THR A 148 -13.89 -8.19 -0.66
CA THR A 148 -14.03 -7.66 -2.02
C THR A 148 -14.63 -8.68 -3.00
N ILE A 149 -14.23 -9.96 -2.90
CA ILE A 149 -14.78 -11.03 -3.75
C ILE A 149 -16.26 -11.26 -3.43
N MET A 150 -16.62 -11.33 -2.15
CA MET A 150 -17.99 -11.58 -1.69
C MET A 150 -18.94 -10.43 -2.03
N VAL A 151 -18.53 -9.18 -1.76
CA VAL A 151 -19.35 -7.98 -2.03
C VAL A 151 -19.66 -7.83 -3.52
N ARG A 152 -18.71 -8.18 -4.40
CA ARG A 152 -18.90 -8.06 -5.85
C ARG A 152 -19.69 -9.22 -6.47
N ALA A 153 -19.68 -10.39 -5.83
CA ALA A 153 -20.44 -11.58 -6.23
C ALA A 153 -20.42 -11.82 -7.77
N GLU A 154 -21.60 -11.88 -8.40
CA GLU A 154 -21.75 -12.17 -9.83
C GLU A 154 -21.17 -11.08 -10.76
N ALA A 155 -20.97 -9.85 -10.25
CA ALA A 155 -20.37 -8.74 -10.99
C ALA A 155 -18.84 -8.64 -10.81
N ASN A 156 -18.20 -9.67 -10.23
CA ASN A 156 -16.79 -9.63 -9.91
C ASN A 156 -15.90 -9.73 -11.16
N THR A 157 -15.13 -8.67 -11.41
CA THR A 157 -14.11 -8.59 -12.47
C THR A 157 -12.68 -8.60 -11.92
N ARG A 158 -12.49 -8.69 -10.60
CA ARG A 158 -11.20 -8.64 -9.92
C ARG A 158 -10.56 -10.03 -9.81
N MET A 159 -10.34 -10.68 -10.96
CA MET A 159 -9.70 -12.00 -11.02
C MET A 159 -8.32 -12.06 -10.35
N ARG A 160 -7.63 -10.91 -10.24
CA ARG A 160 -6.37 -10.78 -9.50
C ARG A 160 -6.51 -11.13 -8.02
N ASP A 161 -7.63 -10.81 -7.37
CA ASP A 161 -7.80 -11.11 -5.94
C ASP A 161 -7.84 -12.63 -5.69
N PHE A 162 -8.43 -13.41 -6.61
CA PHE A 162 -8.37 -14.88 -6.55
C PHE A 162 -6.94 -15.41 -6.75
N TYR A 163 -6.19 -14.84 -7.69
CA TYR A 163 -4.80 -15.20 -7.92
C TYR A 163 -3.93 -14.90 -6.68
N ASP A 164 -4.07 -13.70 -6.13
CA ASP A 164 -3.33 -13.26 -4.95
C ASP A 164 -3.60 -14.17 -3.76
N ILE A 165 -4.87 -14.48 -3.46
CA ILE A 165 -5.22 -15.45 -2.40
C ILE A 165 -4.58 -16.81 -2.68
N HIS A 166 -4.74 -17.35 -3.90
CA HIS A 166 -4.21 -18.67 -4.25
C HIS A 166 -2.70 -18.77 -4.03
N VAL A 167 -1.97 -17.73 -4.40
CA VAL A 167 -0.51 -17.73 -4.33
C VAL A 167 -0.03 -17.46 -2.91
N LEU A 168 -0.69 -16.57 -2.16
CA LEU A 168 -0.40 -16.33 -0.75
C LEU A 168 -0.61 -17.60 0.09
N LEU A 169 -1.69 -18.36 -0.15
CA LEU A 169 -1.96 -19.62 0.54
C LEU A 169 -0.97 -20.75 0.21
N LYS A 170 -0.24 -20.64 -0.90
CA LYS A 170 0.76 -21.62 -1.34
C LYS A 170 2.19 -21.28 -0.91
N GLN A 171 2.40 -20.09 -0.37
CA GLN A 171 3.69 -19.69 0.17
C GLN A 171 3.90 -20.38 1.52
N ASP A 172 4.98 -21.14 1.65
CA ASP A 172 5.38 -21.77 2.93
C ASP A 172 6.05 -20.77 3.90
N VAL A 173 6.08 -19.47 3.56
CA VAL A 173 6.90 -18.45 4.24
C VAL A 173 6.20 -17.88 5.48
N GLU A 174 4.87 -17.75 5.47
CA GLU A 174 4.09 -17.24 6.60
C GLU A 174 2.94 -18.19 6.94
N THR A 175 2.98 -18.72 8.16
CA THR A 175 1.89 -19.56 8.69
C THR A 175 0.71 -18.67 9.06
N ILE A 176 -0.41 -18.86 8.38
CA ILE A 176 -1.67 -18.17 8.69
C ILE A 176 -2.18 -18.68 10.04
N ASP A 177 -2.34 -17.78 11.01
CA ASP A 177 -2.98 -18.10 12.27
C ASP A 177 -4.50 -18.13 12.08
N ARG A 178 -5.12 -19.25 12.40
CA ARG A 178 -6.56 -19.45 12.13
C ARG A 178 -7.45 -18.52 12.95
N ASP A 179 -7.08 -18.27 14.20
CA ASP A 179 -7.87 -17.42 15.10
C ASP A 179 -7.76 -15.95 14.68
N THR A 180 -6.56 -15.51 14.31
CA THR A 180 -6.29 -14.19 13.74
C THR A 180 -7.00 -14.01 12.40
N MET A 181 -6.94 -15.00 11.50
CA MET A 181 -7.64 -14.96 10.22
C MET A 181 -9.15 -14.83 10.40
N LYS A 182 -9.71 -15.58 11.35
CA LYS A 182 -11.13 -15.49 11.72
C LYS A 182 -11.46 -14.10 12.26
N ALA A 183 -10.65 -13.57 13.18
CA ALA A 183 -10.85 -12.24 13.77
C ALA A 183 -10.75 -11.13 12.71
N ALA A 184 -9.75 -11.18 11.84
CA ALA A 184 -9.56 -10.24 10.73
C ALA A 184 -10.76 -10.27 9.79
N PHE A 185 -11.22 -11.46 9.40
CA PHE A 185 -12.40 -11.59 8.54
C PHE A 185 -13.66 -10.95 9.15
N TYR A 186 -13.94 -11.21 10.43
CA TYR A 186 -15.09 -10.59 11.11
C TYR A 186 -14.96 -9.09 11.36
N ALA A 187 -13.73 -8.57 11.45
CA ALA A 187 -13.50 -7.13 11.58
C ALA A 187 -13.67 -6.40 10.24
N THR A 188 -13.39 -7.09 9.12
CA THR A 188 -13.47 -6.52 7.77
C THR A 188 -14.85 -6.69 7.10
N CYS A 189 -15.58 -7.77 7.37
CA CYS A 189 -16.81 -8.15 6.65
C CYS A 189 -18.12 -7.83 7.39
#